data_AF-A0A0M8PQI6-F1
#
_entry.id   AF-A0A0M8PQI6-F1
#
_cell.length_a   1.000
_cell.length_b   1.000
_cell.length_c   1.000
_cell.angle_alpha   90.00
_cell.angle_beta   90.00
_cell.angle_gamma   90.00
#
_symmetry.space_group_name_H-M   'P 1'
#
loop_
_entity.id
_entity.type
_entity.pdbx_description
1 polymer ?
#
loop_
_entity_poly.entity_id
_entity_poly.type
_entity_poly.pdbx_seq_one_letter_code
_entity_poly.pdbx_strand_id
1 'polypeptide(L)'
;MYAVDSRAVTLPSMVLGGLRPLYRQMARANVRGVGFVHTAGANRFEVRLIAAVGGPTLEIRSEDRTVVFTVALTAQFRAQPELDPVSYRRLCAMLTPDAAPSSGTVGRFLQGLVAQAPAVLSRTDAHAA
;
A
#
# COMPACT_ATOMS: atom_id res chain seq x y z
N MET A 1 26.21 3.84 23.79
CA MET A 1 25.54 5.15 23.66
C MET A 1 25.16 5.34 22.21
N TYR A 2 23.88 5.11 21.85
CA TYR A 2 23.16 5.81 20.77
C TYR A 2 21.68 5.56 21.04
N ALA A 3 20.99 6.59 21.55
CA ALA A 3 19.54 6.63 21.49
C ALA A 3 19.20 6.76 20.01
N VAL A 4 18.89 5.63 19.35
CA VAL A 4 18.20 5.68 18.08
C VAL A 4 16.79 6.15 18.42
N ASP A 5 16.53 7.44 18.28
CA ASP A 5 15.17 7.96 18.12
C ASP A 5 14.59 7.32 16.84
N SER A 6 14.19 6.05 16.94
CA SER A 6 13.53 5.27 15.89
C SER A 6 12.04 5.65 15.88
N ARG A 7 11.77 6.94 15.78
CA ARG A 7 10.40 7.41 15.61
C ARG A 7 9.98 7.08 14.19
N ALA A 8 8.92 6.29 14.06
CA ALA A 8 8.30 6.01 12.77
C ALA A 8 7.99 7.33 12.05
N VAL A 9 8.19 7.34 10.73
CA VAL A 9 7.81 8.45 9.87
C VAL A 9 6.31 8.34 9.61
N THR A 10 5.54 9.17 10.31
CA THR A 10 4.10 9.31 10.08
C THR A 10 3.87 10.08 8.78
N LEU A 11 3.18 9.46 7.84
CA LEU A 11 2.78 10.09 6.60
C LEU A 11 1.45 10.83 6.77
N PRO A 12 1.17 11.85 5.92
CA PRO A 12 -0.10 12.55 5.95
C PRO A 12 -1.28 11.58 5.83
N SER A 13 -2.32 11.81 6.63
CA SER A 13 -3.55 11.04 6.54
C SER A 13 -4.16 11.15 5.15
N MET A 14 -4.66 10.03 4.63
CA MET A 14 -5.22 9.96 3.28
C MET A 14 -6.40 9.00 3.22
N VAL A 15 -7.24 9.16 2.19
CA VAL A 15 -8.39 8.31 1.93
C VAL A 15 -8.08 7.41 0.73
N LEU A 16 -7.95 6.12 0.97
CA LEU A 16 -7.71 5.10 -0.06
C LEU A 16 -9.04 4.51 -0.56
N GLY A 17 -10.00 5.38 -0.88
CA GLY A 17 -11.38 5.03 -1.17
C GLY A 17 -11.58 4.12 -2.38
N GLY A 18 -10.64 4.12 -3.34
CA GLY A 18 -10.67 3.23 -4.51
C GLY A 18 -10.48 1.73 -4.18
N LEU A 19 -10.09 1.39 -2.95
CA LEU A 19 -10.05 -0.01 -2.47
C LEU A 19 -11.41 -0.49 -1.94
N ARG A 20 -12.40 0.41 -1.77
CA ARG A 20 -13.73 0.04 -1.25
C ARG A 20 -14.45 -0.97 -2.13
N PRO A 21 -14.50 -0.82 -3.47
CA PRO A 21 -15.14 -1.81 -4.33
C PRO A 21 -14.46 -3.18 -4.22
N LEU A 22 -13.11 -3.19 -4.19
CA LEU A 22 -12.30 -4.40 -4.05
C LEU A 22 -12.60 -5.14 -2.75
N TYR A 23 -12.64 -4.43 -1.63
CA TYR A 23 -12.99 -5.00 -0.33
C TYR A 23 -14.42 -5.53 -0.27
N ARG A 24 -15.39 -4.82 -0.88
CA ARG A 24 -16.78 -5.29 -0.95
C ARG A 24 -16.90 -6.57 -1.76
N GLN A 25 -16.17 -6.69 -2.86
CA GLN A 25 -16.15 -7.89 -3.68
C GLN A 25 -15.51 -9.06 -2.94
N MET A 26 -14.39 -8.84 -2.25
CA MET A 26 -13.78 -9.84 -1.37
C MET A 26 -14.78 -10.36 -0.33
N ALA A 27 -15.50 -9.46 0.34
CA ALA A 27 -16.50 -9.84 1.34
C ALA A 27 -17.65 -10.66 0.73
N ARG A 28 -18.14 -10.28 -0.47
CA ARG A 28 -19.19 -11.03 -1.19
C ARG A 28 -18.72 -12.43 -1.62
N ALA A 29 -17.48 -12.54 -2.06
CA ALA A 29 -16.87 -13.80 -2.49
C ALA A 29 -16.30 -14.64 -1.33
N ASN A 30 -16.46 -14.19 -0.07
CA ASN A 30 -15.86 -14.82 1.11
C ASN A 30 -14.32 -15.01 1.01
N VAL A 31 -13.64 -14.09 0.35
CA VAL A 31 -12.19 -14.08 0.15
C VAL A 31 -11.53 -13.20 1.22
N ARG A 32 -10.51 -13.75 1.90
CA ARG A 32 -9.81 -13.03 2.99
C ARG A 32 -8.70 -12.09 2.54
N GLY A 33 -8.20 -12.23 1.31
CA GLY A 33 -7.16 -11.37 0.78
C GLY A 33 -7.06 -11.44 -0.74
N VAL A 34 -6.76 -10.32 -1.37
CA VAL A 34 -6.53 -10.22 -2.82
C VAL A 34 -5.20 -9.51 -3.05
N GLY A 35 -4.39 -10.09 -3.94
CA GLY A 35 -3.09 -9.57 -4.31
C GLY A 35 -3.11 -9.00 -5.73
N PHE A 36 -2.31 -7.98 -5.97
CA PHE A 36 -2.01 -7.48 -7.30
C PHE A 36 -0.62 -6.86 -7.33
N VAL A 37 -0.14 -6.63 -8.54
CA VAL A 37 1.14 -5.98 -8.75
C VAL A 37 0.91 -4.54 -9.17
N HIS A 38 1.61 -3.63 -8.51
CA HIS A 38 1.73 -2.24 -8.91
C HIS A 38 3.15 -1.95 -9.39
N THR A 39 3.28 -1.26 -10.52
CA THR A 39 4.58 -0.85 -11.06
C THR A 39 4.71 0.66 -10.98
N ALA A 40 5.80 1.15 -10.39
CA ALA A 40 6.13 2.56 -10.27
C ALA A 40 7.54 2.81 -10.83
N GLY A 41 7.61 3.38 -12.04
CA GLY A 41 8.86 3.45 -12.80
C GLY A 41 9.38 2.05 -13.12
N ALA A 42 10.64 1.78 -12.79
CA ALA A 42 11.26 0.46 -12.95
C ALA A 42 10.96 -0.51 -11.79
N ASN A 43 10.30 -0.06 -10.73
CA ASN A 43 10.10 -0.85 -9.52
C ASN A 43 8.76 -1.57 -9.53
N ARG A 44 8.78 -2.83 -9.13
CA ARG A 44 7.60 -3.68 -8.99
C ARG A 44 7.27 -3.88 -7.51
N PHE A 45 6.01 -3.70 -7.17
CA PHE A 45 5.47 -3.87 -5.83
C PHE A 45 4.34 -4.89 -5.84
N GLU A 46 4.45 -5.90 -4.99
CA GLU A 46 3.35 -6.79 -4.63
C GLU A 46 2.50 -6.08 -3.58
N VAL A 47 1.21 -5.99 -3.85
CA VAL A 47 0.26 -5.33 -2.99
C VAL A 47 -0.86 -6.29 -2.65
N ARG A 48 -1.15 -6.44 -1.36
CA ARG A 48 -2.21 -7.31 -0.88
C ARG A 48 -3.19 -6.54 -0.01
N LEU A 49 -4.45 -6.52 -0.40
CA LEU A 49 -5.53 -6.07 0.47
C LEU A 49 -6.01 -7.28 1.27
N ILE A 50 -5.98 -7.17 2.60
CA ILE A 50 -6.31 -8.24 3.53
C ILE A 50 -7.49 -7.78 4.39
N ALA A 51 -8.52 -8.61 4.52
CA ALA A 51 -9.59 -8.38 5.47
C ALA A 51 -9.10 -8.67 6.89
N ALA A 52 -9.23 -7.71 7.80
CA ALA A 52 -8.86 -7.86 9.20
C ALA A 52 -9.95 -7.32 10.14
N VAL A 53 -9.90 -7.78 11.40
CA VAL A 53 -10.80 -7.31 12.45
C VAL A 53 -10.41 -5.87 12.81
N GLY A 54 -11.33 -4.92 12.67
CA GLY A 54 -11.07 -3.49 12.86
C GLY A 54 -10.89 -2.67 11.59
N GLY A 55 -10.82 -3.33 10.42
CA GLY A 55 -10.73 -2.69 9.11
C GLY A 55 -9.73 -3.41 8.19
N PRO A 56 -9.75 -3.12 6.87
CA PRO A 56 -8.83 -3.76 5.95
C PRO A 56 -7.38 -3.34 6.21
N THR A 57 -6.43 -4.18 5.83
CA THR A 57 -5.01 -3.86 5.86
C THR A 57 -4.43 -3.99 4.46
N LEU A 58 -3.64 -3.00 4.04
CA LEU A 58 -2.91 -3.03 2.79
C LEU A 58 -1.45 -3.39 3.09
N GLU A 59 -1.03 -4.59 2.70
CA GLU A 59 0.37 -5.00 2.74
C GLU A 59 1.04 -4.63 1.41
N ILE A 60 2.20 -3.98 1.47
CA ILE A 60 2.97 -3.56 0.29
C ILE A 60 4.39 -4.07 0.45
N ARG A 61 4.88 -4.74 -0.60
CA ARG A 61 6.20 -5.37 -0.63
C ARG A 61 6.86 -5.03 -1.95
N SER A 62 8.11 -4.58 -1.91
CA SER A 62 8.93 -4.55 -3.13
C SER A 62 9.25 -5.98 -3.58
N GLU A 63 9.48 -6.17 -4.88
CA GLU A 63 9.83 -7.47 -5.46
C GLU A 63 11.09 -8.10 -4.82
N ASP A 64 12.11 -7.27 -4.57
CA ASP A 64 13.34 -7.65 -3.87
C ASP A 64 13.17 -7.79 -2.33
N ARG A 65 11.96 -7.51 -1.82
CA ARG A 65 11.58 -7.51 -0.39
C ARG A 65 12.43 -6.59 0.50
N THR A 66 13.11 -5.61 -0.08
CA THR A 66 13.90 -4.61 0.68
C THR A 66 13.02 -3.58 1.38
N VAL A 67 11.77 -3.43 0.94
CA VAL A 67 10.72 -2.60 1.54
C VAL A 67 9.49 -3.47 1.77
N VAL A 68 9.08 -3.59 3.03
CA VAL A 68 7.85 -4.26 3.44
C VAL A 68 7.16 -3.40 4.49
N PHE A 69 5.93 -2.99 4.22
CA PHE A 69 5.15 -2.23 5.19
C PHE A 69 3.66 -2.50 5.02
N THR A 70 2.92 -2.24 6.09
CA THR A 70 1.46 -2.41 6.14
C THR A 70 0.79 -1.08 6.43
N VAL A 71 -0.32 -0.83 5.78
CA VAL A 71 -1.16 0.33 6.01
C VAL A 71 -2.50 -0.15 6.51
N ALA A 72 -2.75 0.07 7.80
CA ALA A 72 -4.06 -0.20 8.40
C ALA A 72 -5.07 0.82 7.88
N LEU A 73 -6.24 0.33 7.47
CA LEU A 73 -7.35 1.15 6.99
C LEU A 73 -8.49 1.08 8.00
N THR A 74 -9.05 2.24 8.29
CA THR A 74 -10.33 2.32 9.00
C THR A 74 -11.47 1.77 8.12
N ALA A 75 -12.66 1.55 8.70
CA ALA A 75 -13.86 1.19 7.95
C ALA A 75 -14.24 2.21 6.83
N GLN A 76 -13.79 3.47 6.97
CA GLN A 76 -13.97 4.54 6.00
C GLN A 76 -12.84 4.59 4.96
N PHE A 77 -11.90 3.64 4.99
CA PHE A 77 -10.71 3.58 4.13
C PHE A 77 -9.79 4.78 4.29
N ARG A 78 -9.82 5.40 5.48
CA ARG A 78 -8.79 6.35 5.90
C ARG A 78 -7.59 5.59 6.43
N ALA A 79 -6.40 6.04 6.05
CA ALA A 79 -5.12 5.56 6.54
C ALA A 79 -4.30 6.73 7.09
N GLN A 80 -3.49 6.44 8.10
CA GLN A 80 -2.35 7.25 8.50
C GLN A 80 -1.13 6.32 8.43
N PRO A 81 -0.47 6.23 7.25
CA PRO A 81 0.60 5.28 7.07
C PRO A 81 1.80 5.63 7.95
N GLU A 82 2.43 4.61 8.52
CA GLU A 82 3.64 4.76 9.31
C GLU A 82 4.70 3.84 8.73
N LEU A 83 5.88 4.38 8.46
CA LEU A 83 7.03 3.62 7.98
C LEU A 83 8.19 3.83 8.93
N ASP A 84 9.00 2.79 9.15
CA ASP A 84 10.28 3.00 9.81
C ASP A 84 11.18 3.90 8.92
N PRO A 85 12.11 4.67 9.51
CA PRO A 85 12.94 5.60 8.75
C PRO A 85 13.76 4.95 7.63
N VAL A 86 14.15 3.69 7.76
CA VAL A 86 14.95 2.97 6.75
C VAL A 86 14.07 2.63 5.55
N SER A 87 12.91 2.03 5.78
CA SER A 87 11.93 1.73 4.72
C SER A 87 11.43 2.99 4.03
N TYR A 88 11.20 4.08 4.77
CA TYR A 88 10.81 5.37 4.18
C TYR A 88 11.86 5.91 3.21
N ARG A 89 13.14 5.93 3.62
CA ARG A 89 14.24 6.40 2.76
C ARG A 89 14.44 5.51 1.54
N ARG A 90 14.40 4.18 1.73
CA ARG A 90 14.50 3.22 0.62
C ARG A 90 13.37 3.38 -0.37
N LEU A 91 12.13 3.46 0.12
CA LEU A 91 10.97 3.67 -0.74
C LEU A 91 11.08 4.98 -1.53
N CYS A 92 11.50 6.07 -0.90
CA CYS A 92 11.73 7.33 -1.62
C CYS A 92 12.83 7.22 -2.67
N ALA A 93 13.95 6.55 -2.35
CA ALA A 93 15.05 6.35 -3.30
C ALA A 93 14.65 5.47 -4.48
N MET A 94 13.80 4.46 -4.27
CA MET A 94 13.24 3.64 -5.35
C MET A 94 12.32 4.47 -6.25
N LEU A 95 11.41 5.26 -5.67
CA LEU A 95 10.39 6.00 -6.42
C LEU A 95 10.94 7.25 -7.14
N THR A 96 11.89 7.95 -6.51
CA THR A 96 12.48 9.18 -7.01
C THR A 96 13.98 9.23 -6.62
N PRO A 97 14.86 8.52 -7.35
CA PRO A 97 16.26 8.36 -6.97
C PRO A 97 17.05 9.67 -6.90
N ASP A 98 16.73 10.63 -7.78
CA ASP A 98 17.44 11.91 -7.89
C ASP A 98 16.84 13.02 -7.01
N ALA A 99 15.83 12.72 -6.20
CA ALA A 99 15.12 13.72 -5.39
C ALA A 99 15.26 13.46 -3.88
N ALA A 100 15.22 14.54 -3.10
CA ALA A 100 15.17 14.43 -1.65
C ALA A 100 13.91 13.67 -1.19
N PRO A 101 14.01 12.82 -0.16
CA PRO A 101 12.89 12.00 0.31
C PRO A 101 11.75 12.89 0.84
N SER A 102 10.55 12.70 0.28
CA SER A 102 9.37 13.49 0.62
C SER A 102 8.18 12.59 0.93
N SER A 103 7.43 12.94 1.99
CA SER A 103 6.19 12.26 2.35
C SER A 103 5.13 12.35 1.23
N GLY A 104 5.20 13.42 0.42
CA GLY A 104 4.37 13.57 -0.78
C GLY A 104 4.67 12.54 -1.86
N THR A 105 5.92 12.05 -1.98
CA THR A 105 6.27 10.97 -2.92
C THR A 105 5.59 9.67 -2.54
N VAL A 106 5.64 9.31 -1.25
CA VAL A 106 4.98 8.09 -0.75
C VAL A 106 3.45 8.22 -0.84
N GLY A 107 2.91 9.42 -0.56
CA GLY A 107 1.48 9.69 -0.73
C GLY A 107 1.00 9.52 -2.17
N ARG A 108 1.75 10.06 -3.15
CA ARG A 108 1.45 9.88 -4.59
C ARG A 108 1.53 8.41 -5.02
N PHE A 109 2.51 7.67 -4.51
CA PHE A 109 2.64 6.23 -4.74
C PHE A 109 1.40 5.47 -4.24
N LEU A 110 0.98 5.71 -2.99
CA LEU A 110 -0.23 5.08 -2.42
C LEU A 110 -1.49 5.46 -3.20
N GLN A 111 -1.62 6.71 -3.67
CA GLN A 111 -2.73 7.12 -4.53
C GLN A 111 -2.73 6.40 -5.89
N GLY A 112 -1.57 6.27 -6.54
CA GLY A 112 -1.41 5.56 -7.81
C GLY A 112 -1.79 4.08 -7.70
N LEU A 113 -1.43 3.46 -6.59
CA LEU A 113 -1.80 2.09 -6.24
C LEU A 113 -3.33 1.93 -6.19
N VAL A 114 -4.00 2.82 -5.47
CA VAL A 114 -5.47 2.81 -5.32
C VAL A 114 -6.20 3.07 -6.64
N ALA A 115 -5.65 3.94 -7.49
CA ALA A 115 -6.23 4.23 -8.80
C ALA A 115 -6.21 3.00 -9.73
N GLN A 116 -5.25 2.09 -9.57
CA GLN A 116 -5.14 0.86 -10.37
C GLN A 116 -5.95 -0.32 -9.82
N ALA A 117 -6.34 -0.30 -8.54
CA ALA A 117 -7.07 -1.40 -7.91
C ALA A 117 -8.37 -1.82 -8.63
N PRO A 118 -9.19 -0.91 -9.21
CA PRO A 118 -10.36 -1.31 -10.01
C PRO A 118 -10.02 -2.11 -11.28
N ALA A 119 -8.85 -1.88 -11.91
CA ALA A 119 -8.44 -2.65 -13.09
C ALA A 119 -8.03 -4.09 -12.74
N VAL A 120 -7.62 -4.33 -11.49
CA VAL A 120 -7.35 -5.67 -10.95
C VAL A 120 -8.66 -6.44 -10.84
N LEU A 121 -9.74 -5.80 -10.39
CA LEU A 121 -11.06 -6.45 -10.25
C LEU A 121 -11.54 -7.07 -11.56
N SER A 122 -11.46 -6.33 -12.66
CA SER A 122 -11.86 -6.83 -13.98
C SER A 122 -11.02 -8.02 -14.46
N ARG A 123 -9.78 -8.19 -13.98
CA ARG A 123 -8.92 -9.32 -14.35
C ARG A 123 -9.12 -10.53 -13.45
N THR A 124 -9.45 -10.32 -12.18
CA THR A 124 -9.72 -11.41 -11.24
C THR A 124 -11.08 -12.06 -11.50
N ASP A 125 -12.08 -11.31 -11.96
CA ASP A 125 -13.39 -11.88 -12.38
C ASP A 125 -13.28 -12.74 -13.64
N ALA A 126 -12.32 -12.47 -14.54
CA ALA A 126 -12.12 -13.26 -15.75
C ALA A 126 -11.60 -14.69 -15.48
N HIS A 127 -11.20 -15.00 -14.25
CA HIS A 127 -10.72 -16.32 -13.84
C HIS A 127 -11.62 -17.06 -12.84
N ALA A 128 -12.81 -16.53 -12.55
CA ALA A 128 -13.85 -17.26 -11.84
C ALA A 128 -14.79 -17.94 -12.85
N ALA A 129 -14.34 -19.06 -13.42
CA ALA A 129 -15.16 -20.01 -14.17
C ALA A 129 -14.76 -21.44 -13.76
#